data_AF-A0AAD5QF01-F1
#
_entry.id   AF-A0AAD5QF01-F1
#
_cell.length_a   1.000
_cell.length_b   1.000
_cell.length_c   1.000
_cell.angle_alpha   90.00
_cell.angle_beta   90.00
_cell.angle_gamma   90.00
#
_symmetry.space_group_name_H-M   'P 1'
#
loop_
_entity.id
_entity.type
_entity.pdbx_description
1 polymer ?
#
loop_
_entity_poly.entity_id
_entity_poly.type
_entity_poly.pdbx_seq_one_letter_code
_entity_poly.pdbx_strand_id
1 'polypeptide(L)'
;MYSLVLITIALHQTFSQRLPPFNIRDDELIAMSRKLREADENKARPGEVFLNFQGHTNTRDLQDNAVRTLFDTVQPSLIRKPSYSQFIALSDNFSPEVGITEPRVSLEEEKREISNFLNTILHSKPWMILS
;
A
#
# COMPACT_ATOMS: atom_id res chain seq x y z
N MET A 1 -36.16 34.80 15.84
CA MET A 1 -35.49 33.89 16.81
C MET A 1 -34.81 32.70 16.10
N TYR A 2 -34.17 32.91 14.94
CA TYR A 2 -33.39 31.87 14.23
C TYR A 2 -31.97 32.36 13.86
N SER A 3 -31.69 33.66 13.98
CA SER A 3 -30.38 34.25 13.67
C SER A 3 -29.30 33.94 14.72
N LEU A 4 -29.70 33.70 15.98
CA LEU A 4 -28.77 33.39 17.07
C LEU A 4 -28.26 31.94 17.07
N VAL A 5 -28.97 31.01 16.43
CA VAL A 5 -28.58 29.57 16.40
C VAL A 5 -27.57 29.29 15.28
N LEU A 6 -27.57 30.06 14.20
CA LEU A 6 -26.60 29.89 13.10
C LEU A 6 -25.20 30.40 13.48
N ILE A 7 -25.11 31.37 14.38
CA ILE A 7 -23.82 31.93 14.84
C ILE A 7 -23.11 30.98 15.82
N THR A 8 -23.84 30.17 16.59
CA THR A 8 -23.22 29.19 17.51
C THR A 8 -22.64 27.96 16.80
N ILE A 9 -23.16 27.59 15.62
CA ILE A 9 -22.61 26.50 14.81
C ILE A 9 -21.36 26.98 14.03
N ALA A 10 -21.33 28.24 13.59
CA ALA A 10 -20.16 28.82 12.92
C ALA A 10 -18.94 29.01 13.85
N LEU A 11 -19.15 28.98 15.17
CA LEU A 11 -18.11 29.05 16.20
C LEU A 11 -17.65 27.68 16.72
N HIS A 12 -18.21 26.56 16.26
CA HIS A 12 -17.58 25.24 16.40
C HIS A 12 -16.44 25.15 15.38
N GLN A 13 -15.42 25.93 15.71
CA GLN A 13 -14.03 25.78 15.39
C GLN A 13 -13.75 24.73 14.32
N THR A 14 -13.42 25.24 13.14
CA THR A 14 -12.30 24.72 12.35
C THR A 14 -11.07 24.62 13.24
N PHE A 15 -11.04 23.65 14.16
CA PHE A 15 -9.81 23.14 14.72
C PHE A 15 -9.17 22.39 13.56
N SER A 16 -8.47 23.13 12.71
CA SER A 16 -7.40 22.53 11.94
C SER A 16 -6.48 21.95 13.01
N GLN A 17 -6.57 20.64 13.23
CA GLN A 17 -5.69 19.92 14.12
C GLN A 17 -4.29 20.10 13.56
N ARG A 18 -3.60 21.15 14.01
CA ARG A 18 -2.18 21.29 13.74
C ARG A 18 -1.52 20.21 14.56
N LEU A 19 -1.07 19.15 13.88
CA LEU A 19 -0.20 18.17 14.47
C LEU A 19 0.97 18.96 15.11
N PRO A 20 1.28 18.72 16.40
CA PRO A 20 2.43 19.37 17.02
C PRO A 20 3.66 19.05 16.17
N PRO A 21 4.63 19.98 16.08
CA PRO A 21 5.87 19.70 15.37
C PRO A 21 6.52 18.48 16.04
N PHE A 22 6.58 17.38 15.31
CA PHE A 22 7.30 16.18 15.73
C PHE A 22 8.72 16.29 15.18
N ASN A 23 9.71 16.19 16.07
CA ASN A 23 11.09 16.04 15.67
C ASN A 23 11.41 14.54 15.68
N ILE A 24 11.20 13.88 14.54
CA ILE A 24 11.47 12.45 14.39
C ILE A 24 12.92 12.29 13.94
N ARG A 25 13.69 11.51 14.70
CA ARG A 25 15.08 11.18 14.39
C ARG A 25 15.16 9.94 13.50
N ASP A 26 16.23 9.84 12.72
CA ASP A 26 16.44 8.71 11.81
C ASP A 26 16.51 7.36 12.53
N ASP A 27 17.08 7.31 13.73
CA ASP A 27 17.12 6.08 14.53
C ASP A 27 15.73 5.65 15.04
N GLU A 28 14.84 6.61 15.29
CA GLU A 28 13.44 6.32 15.62
C GLU A 28 12.71 5.71 14.41
N LEU A 29 12.95 6.22 13.20
CA LEU A 29 12.41 5.66 11.97
C LEU A 29 12.97 4.26 11.68
N ILE A 30 14.27 4.04 11.88
CA ILE A 30 14.90 2.72 11.72
C ILE A 30 14.32 1.72 12.72
N ALA A 31 14.18 2.13 13.98
CA ALA A 31 13.61 1.28 15.03
C ALA A 31 12.15 0.92 14.70
N MET A 32 11.35 1.89 14.29
CA MET A 32 9.96 1.67 13.90
C MET A 32 9.86 0.77 12.66
N SER A 33 10.63 1.04 11.60
CA SER A 33 10.68 0.24 10.38
C SER A 33 10.99 -1.23 10.68
N ARG A 34 11.97 -1.49 11.56
CA ARG A 34 12.30 -2.85 12.00
C ARG A 34 11.13 -3.51 12.73
N LYS A 35 10.49 -2.79 13.65
CA LYS A 35 9.33 -3.30 14.40
C LYS A 35 8.17 -3.68 13.46
N LEU A 36 7.86 -2.84 12.48
CA LEU A 36 6.85 -3.13 11.46
C LEU A 36 7.23 -4.35 10.61
N ARG A 37 8.49 -4.42 10.17
CA ARG A 37 9.02 -5.53 9.36
C ARG A 37 9.01 -6.87 10.11
N GLU A 38 9.26 -6.86 11.42
CA GLU A 38 9.20 -8.04 12.28
C GLU A 38 7.76 -8.51 12.45
N ALA A 39 6.84 -7.57 12.71
CA ALA A 39 5.42 -7.83 12.93
C ALA A 39 4.64 -8.25 11.67
N ASP A 40 5.16 -7.93 10.48
CA ASP A 40 4.54 -8.31 9.22
C ASP A 40 4.56 -9.84 9.04
N GLU A 41 3.39 -10.44 9.28
CA GLU A 41 3.13 -11.87 9.10
C GLU A 41 2.70 -12.23 7.67
N ASN A 42 2.30 -11.23 6.88
CA ASN A 42 1.90 -11.43 5.50
C ASN A 42 3.11 -11.49 4.57
N LYS A 43 4.25 -10.87 4.94
CA LYS A 43 5.49 -10.87 4.15
C LYS A 43 5.85 -12.20 3.54
N ALA A 44 6.44 -12.14 2.34
CA ALA A 44 7.09 -13.27 1.71
C ALA A 44 8.21 -13.83 2.63
N ARG A 45 8.19 -15.14 2.83
CA ARG A 45 9.21 -15.90 3.54
C ARG A 45 10.31 -16.36 2.57
N PRO A 46 11.51 -16.67 3.07
CA PRO A 46 12.54 -17.33 2.27
C PRO A 46 11.97 -18.55 1.54
N GLY A 47 12.17 -18.63 0.23
CA GLY A 47 11.65 -19.71 -0.62
C GLY A 47 10.22 -19.53 -1.14
N GLU A 48 9.50 -18.47 -0.75
CA GLU A 48 8.20 -18.14 -1.36
C GLU A 48 8.33 -17.33 -2.65
N VAL A 49 9.47 -16.67 -2.87
CA VAL A 49 9.80 -15.90 -4.08
C VAL A 49 11.21 -16.25 -4.53
N PHE A 50 11.36 -16.60 -5.81
CA PHE A 50 12.63 -16.84 -6.46
C PHE A 50 12.84 -15.78 -7.55
N LEU A 51 14.00 -15.13 -7.48
CA LEU A 51 14.37 -14.05 -8.38
C LEU A 51 15.52 -14.49 -9.29
N ASN A 52 15.40 -14.15 -10.57
CA ASN A 52 16.45 -14.29 -11.56
C ASN A 52 17.04 -12.91 -11.84
N PHE A 53 18.11 -12.58 -11.11
CA PHE A 53 18.79 -11.27 -11.22
C PHE A 53 19.55 -11.08 -12.53
N GLN A 54 19.89 -12.17 -13.22
CA GLN A 54 20.61 -12.16 -14.51
C GLN A 54 21.93 -11.37 -14.45
N GLY A 55 22.33 -10.72 -15.53
CA GLY A 55 23.57 -9.94 -15.58
C GLY A 55 23.42 -8.55 -14.99
N HIS A 56 24.50 -8.03 -14.40
CA HIS A 56 24.56 -6.64 -13.99
C HIS A 56 24.43 -5.73 -15.23
N THR A 57 23.73 -4.60 -15.08
CA THR A 57 23.66 -3.57 -16.12
C THR A 57 24.00 -2.21 -15.55
N ASN A 58 24.61 -1.36 -16.37
CA ASN A 58 24.78 0.05 -16.13
C ASN A 58 24.26 0.85 -17.33
N THR A 59 24.10 2.17 -17.15
CA THR A 59 23.50 3.06 -18.17
C THR A 59 24.30 3.18 -19.48
N ARG A 60 25.53 2.64 -19.54
CA ARG A 60 26.38 2.63 -20.75
C ARG A 60 26.35 1.29 -21.48
N ASP A 61 25.68 0.28 -20.95
CA ASP A 61 25.60 -1.02 -21.61
C ASP A 61 24.66 -0.93 -22.81
N LEU A 62 25.14 -1.39 -23.97
CA LEU A 62 24.41 -1.35 -25.24
C LEU A 62 23.61 -2.63 -25.51
N GLN A 63 23.74 -3.63 -24.64
CA GLN A 63 23.18 -4.95 -24.83
C GLN A 63 22.32 -5.34 -23.61
N ASP A 64 21.22 -6.02 -23.89
CA ASP A 64 20.34 -6.54 -22.85
C ASP A 64 21.02 -7.70 -22.10
N ASN A 65 21.26 -7.49 -20.81
CA ASN A 65 21.85 -8.46 -19.90
C ASN A 65 20.79 -9.28 -19.14
N ALA A 66 19.50 -9.10 -19.45
CA ALA A 66 18.36 -9.61 -18.71
C ALA A 66 17.23 -10.18 -19.59
N VAL A 67 17.55 -11.16 -20.43
CA VAL A 67 16.65 -11.79 -21.44
C VAL A 67 15.42 -12.52 -20.85
N ARG A 68 15.42 -12.84 -19.56
CA ARG A 68 14.34 -13.55 -18.85
C ARG A 68 13.59 -12.62 -17.89
N THR A 69 12.48 -13.07 -17.34
CA THR A 69 11.74 -12.33 -16.32
C THR A 69 12.49 -12.31 -14.98
N LEU A 70 12.32 -11.24 -14.20
CA LEU A 70 12.92 -11.10 -12.86
C LEU A 70 12.32 -12.11 -11.86
N PHE A 71 11.01 -12.27 -11.86
CA PHE A 71 10.35 -13.29 -11.05
C PHE A 71 10.43 -14.63 -11.78
N ASP A 72 11.21 -15.55 -11.23
CA ASP A 72 11.32 -16.92 -11.73
C ASP A 72 10.17 -17.77 -11.20
N THR A 73 9.88 -17.65 -9.90
CA THR A 73 8.72 -18.31 -9.28
C THR A 73 8.21 -17.48 -8.11
N VAL A 74 6.88 -17.38 -8.00
CA VAL A 74 6.17 -16.87 -6.82
C VAL A 74 5.23 -17.96 -6.35
N GLN A 75 5.32 -18.37 -5.08
CA GLN A 75 4.47 -19.43 -4.57
C GLN A 75 2.99 -19.03 -4.63
N PRO A 76 2.10 -19.89 -5.17
CA PRO A 76 0.66 -19.59 -5.23
C PRO A 76 0.03 -19.34 -3.86
N SER A 77 0.55 -19.96 -2.81
CA SER A 77 0.12 -19.75 -1.42
C SER A 77 0.33 -18.31 -0.94
N LEU A 78 1.40 -17.64 -1.40
CA LEU A 78 1.71 -16.26 -1.05
C LEU A 78 0.71 -15.29 -1.67
N ILE A 79 0.46 -15.40 -2.98
CA ILE A 79 -0.47 -14.51 -3.69
C ILE A 79 -1.93 -14.73 -3.29
N ARG A 80 -2.26 -15.90 -2.73
CA ARG A 80 -3.59 -16.21 -2.18
C ARG A 80 -3.81 -15.67 -0.77
N LYS A 81 -2.77 -15.13 -0.10
CA LYS A 81 -2.97 -14.44 1.19
C LYS A 81 -3.91 -13.25 0.96
N PRO A 82 -4.88 -12.99 1.86
CA PRO A 82 -5.87 -11.92 1.67
C PRO A 82 -5.27 -10.55 1.32
N SER A 83 -4.17 -10.17 1.98
CA SER A 83 -3.51 -8.88 1.72
C SER A 83 -2.96 -8.77 0.30
N TYR A 84 -2.44 -9.86 -0.28
CA TYR A 84 -1.90 -9.88 -1.64
C TYR A 84 -3.04 -9.95 -2.66
N SER A 85 -3.97 -10.90 -2.50
CA SER A 85 -5.04 -11.09 -3.49
C SER A 85 -5.94 -9.86 -3.59
N GLN A 86 -6.23 -9.18 -2.47
CA GLN A 86 -7.03 -7.96 -2.47
C GLN A 86 -6.27 -6.77 -3.07
N PHE A 87 -4.95 -6.69 -2.84
CA PHE A 87 -4.13 -5.66 -3.47
C PHE A 87 -4.00 -5.86 -4.98
N ILE A 88 -3.90 -7.12 -5.43
CA ILE A 88 -3.92 -7.48 -6.86
C ILE A 88 -5.26 -7.09 -7.47
N ALA A 89 -6.38 -7.44 -6.84
CA ALA A 89 -7.71 -7.06 -7.32
C ALA A 89 -7.86 -5.53 -7.50
N LEU A 90 -7.40 -4.75 -6.52
CA LEU A 90 -7.37 -3.29 -6.64
C LEU A 90 -6.50 -2.78 -7.79
N SER A 91 -5.33 -3.40 -7.99
CA SER A 91 -4.39 -3.01 -9.04
C SER A 91 -4.94 -3.37 -10.43
N ASP A 92 -5.65 -4.49 -10.53
CA ASP A 92 -6.25 -5.00 -11.75
C ASP A 92 -7.44 -4.15 -12.24
N ASN A 93 -7.91 -3.18 -11.45
CA ASN A 93 -8.88 -2.18 -11.90
C ASN A 93 -8.29 -1.18 -12.89
N PHE A 94 -6.97 -1.04 -12.88
CA PHE A 94 -6.25 -0.08 -13.72
C PHE A 94 -5.60 -0.81 -14.91
N SER A 95 -5.36 -0.08 -15.99
CA SER A 95 -4.65 -0.57 -17.17
C SER A 95 -3.27 0.07 -17.22
N PRO A 96 -2.21 -0.70 -17.53
CA PRO A 96 -0.91 -0.11 -17.84
C PRO A 96 -0.93 0.66 -19.17
N GLU A 97 -1.91 0.42 -20.04
CA GLU A 97 -2.06 1.11 -21.32
C GLU A 97 -2.79 2.45 -21.17
N VAL A 98 -2.26 3.49 -21.83
CA VAL A 98 -2.86 4.82 -21.82
C VAL A 98 -4.14 4.87 -22.67
N GLY A 99 -5.05 5.78 -22.31
CA GLY A 99 -6.26 6.05 -23.10
C GLY A 99 -7.45 5.11 -22.83
N ILE A 100 -7.32 4.23 -21.84
CA ILE A 100 -8.42 3.40 -21.35
C ILE A 100 -9.10 4.13 -20.19
N THR A 101 -10.44 4.12 -20.17
CA THR A 101 -11.20 4.67 -19.04
C THR A 101 -11.05 3.76 -17.83
N GLU A 102 -10.68 4.36 -16.70
CA GLU A 102 -10.44 3.69 -15.43
C GLU A 102 -11.37 4.25 -14.34
N PRO A 103 -11.72 3.45 -13.31
CA PRO A 103 -11.41 2.03 -13.16
C PRO A 103 -12.18 1.16 -14.15
N ARG A 104 -11.62 0.00 -14.50
CA ARG A 104 -12.19 -0.97 -15.46
C ARG A 104 -13.32 -1.83 -14.87
N VAL A 105 -13.79 -1.49 -13.67
CA VAL A 105 -14.85 -2.18 -12.93
C VAL A 105 -15.97 -1.21 -12.56
N SER A 106 -17.12 -1.74 -12.15
CA SER A 106 -18.22 -0.91 -11.65
C SER A 106 -17.83 -0.18 -10.35
N LEU A 107 -18.45 0.97 -10.08
CA LEU A 107 -18.26 1.72 -8.84
C LEU A 107 -18.53 0.88 -7.58
N GLU A 108 -19.50 -0.03 -7.63
CA GLU A 108 -19.84 -0.90 -6.50
C GLU A 108 -18.81 -2.02 -6.28
N GLU A 109 -18.16 -2.48 -7.36
CA GLU A 109 -17.03 -3.40 -7.27
C GLU A 109 -15.83 -2.72 -6.61
N GLU A 110 -15.44 -1.55 -7.14
CA GLU A 110 -14.31 -0.77 -6.66
C GLU A 110 -14.45 -0.45 -5.16
N LYS A 111 -15.62 0.06 -4.72
CA LYS A 111 -15.88 0.33 -3.30
C LYS A 111 -15.71 -0.91 -2.43
N ARG A 112 -16.18 -2.06 -2.92
CA ARG A 112 -16.09 -3.33 -2.18
C ARG A 112 -14.65 -3.79 -2.05
N GLU A 113 -13.87 -3.72 -3.12
CA GLU A 113 -12.46 -4.09 -3.11
C GLU A 113 -11.64 -3.15 -2.21
N ILE A 114 -11.89 -1.84 -2.27
CA ILE A 114 -11.26 -0.86 -1.39
C ILE A 114 -11.60 -1.18 0.07
N SER A 115 -12.88 -1.40 0.38
CA SER A 115 -13.32 -1.71 1.73
C SER A 115 -12.69 -3.00 2.26
N ASN A 116 -12.65 -4.05 1.45
CA ASN A 116 -12.03 -5.33 1.82
C ASN A 116 -10.54 -5.18 2.08
N PHE A 117 -9.81 -4.49 1.19
CA PHE A 117 -8.38 -4.25 1.34
C PHE A 117 -8.07 -3.43 2.59
N LEU A 118 -8.74 -2.29 2.76
CA LEU A 118 -8.54 -1.44 3.93
C LEU A 118 -8.87 -2.20 5.22
N ASN A 119 -9.97 -2.96 5.24
CA ASN A 119 -10.31 -3.77 6.40
C ASN A 119 -9.17 -4.76 6.73
N THR A 120 -8.62 -5.47 5.74
CA THR A 120 -7.50 -6.40 5.96
C THR A 120 -6.24 -5.69 6.48
N ILE A 121 -5.87 -4.54 5.91
CA ILE A 121 -4.66 -3.81 6.32
C ILE A 121 -4.82 -3.21 7.72
N LEU A 122 -5.97 -2.63 8.03
CA LEU A 122 -6.23 -2.02 9.35
C LEU A 122 -6.22 -3.05 10.49
N HIS A 123 -6.55 -4.31 10.20
CA HIS A 123 -6.46 -5.41 11.17
C HIS A 123 -5.09 -6.11 11.16
N SER A 124 -4.14 -5.69 10.32
CA SER A 124 -2.82 -6.30 10.26
C SER A 124 -1.95 -5.88 11.45
N LYS A 125 -1.06 -6.77 11.90
CA LYS A 125 -0.14 -6.49 13.00
C LYS A 125 0.73 -5.24 12.79
N PRO A 126 1.29 -4.97 11.60
CA PRO A 126 2.01 -3.71 11.37
C PRO A 126 1.16 -2.48 11.62
N TRP A 127 -0.11 -2.49 11.21
CA TRP A 127 -1.01 -1.36 11.44
C TRP A 127 -1.38 -1.20 12.91
N MET A 128 -1.65 -2.29 13.61
CA MET A 128 -1.94 -2.29 15.05
C MET A 128 -0.79 -1.73 15.91
N ILE A 129 0.44 -1.70 15.39
CA ILE A 129 1.60 -1.10 16.06
C ILE A 129 1.61 0.43 15.90
N LEU A 130 0.99 0.95 14.84
CA LEU A 130 0.93 2.37 14.51
C LEU A 130 -0.32 3.06 15.08
N SER A 131 -1.38 2.30 15.35
CA SER A 131 -2.64 2.75 15.97
C SER A 131 -2.51 2.92 17.48
#